data_AF-A0A9W6V7W1-F1
#
_entry.id   AF-A0A9W6V7W1-F1
#
_cell.length_a   1.000
_cell.length_b   1.000
_cell.length_c   1.000
_cell.angle_alpha   90.00
_cell.angle_beta   90.00
_cell.angle_gamma   90.00
#
_symmetry.space_group_name_H-M   'P 1'
#
loop_
_entity.id
_entity.type
_entity.pdbx_description
1 polymer ?
#
loop_
_entity_poly.entity_id
_entity_poly.type
_entity_poly.pdbx_seq_one_letter_code
_entity_poly.pdbx_strand_id
1 'polypeptide(L)'
;MGTVVGGTDALIITRLAAAVGAVVADRGPIDLRFAVVARTSGLAAGLRWLIGALRVTGGVVGLVAVLRGLLEAVESGESRRTVLRVIAVIEAAR
;
A
#
# COMPACT_ATOMS: atom_id res chain seq x y z
N MET A 1 17.95 14.02 12.99
CA MET A 1 17.67 14.28 11.56
C MET A 1 16.27 13.74 11.27
N GLY A 2 15.24 14.51 11.64
CA GLY A 2 13.86 14.08 11.58
C GLY A 2 13.34 14.24 10.16
N THR A 3 13.03 13.13 9.50
CA THR A 3 12.35 13.17 8.21
C THR A 3 10.98 13.78 8.43
N VAL A 4 10.76 14.94 7.82
CA VAL A 4 9.42 15.47 7.60
C VAL A 4 8.70 14.38 6.82
N VAL A 5 7.84 13.61 7.50
CA VAL A 5 6.88 12.73 6.83
C VAL A 5 5.95 13.68 6.09
N GLY A 6 6.34 14.02 4.86
CA GLY A 6 5.67 15.03 4.06
C GLY A 6 4.21 14.61 3.89
N GLY A 7 3.27 15.53 4.09
CA GLY A 7 1.82 15.23 4.12
C GLY A 7 1.29 14.45 2.91
N THR A 8 2.04 14.38 1.82
CA THR A 8 1.74 13.53 0.66
C THR A 8 1.94 12.04 0.90
N ASP A 9 2.92 11.62 1.71
CA ASP A 9 3.11 10.20 2.04
C ASP A 9 1.97 9.71 2.95
N ALA A 10 1.51 10.56 3.86
CA ALA A 10 0.30 10.31 4.64
C ALA A 10 -0.93 10.14 3.73
N LEU A 11 -1.07 10.96 2.69
CA LEU A 11 -2.16 10.85 1.73
C LEU A 11 -2.09 9.56 0.90
N ILE A 12 -0.89 9.15 0.47
CA ILE A 12 -0.67 7.88 -0.21
C ILE A 12 -1.07 6.71 0.69
N ILE A 13 -0.60 6.71 1.95
CA ILE A 13 -0.91 5.65 2.92
C ILE A 13 -2.43 5.57 3.15
N THR A 14 -3.11 6.69 3.35
CA THR A 14 -4.56 6.71 3.57
C THR A 14 -5.33 6.18 2.36
N ARG A 15 -4.97 6.60 1.13
CA ARG A 15 -5.63 6.10 -0.09
C ARG A 15 -5.40 4.62 -0.31
N LEU A 16 -4.16 4.15 -0.10
CA LEU A 16 -3.86 2.71 -0.22
C LEU A 16 -4.61 1.90 0.82
N ALA A 17 -4.66 2.37 2.08
CA ALA A 17 -5.38 1.70 3.14
C ALA A 17 -6.87 1.57 2.79
N ALA A 18 -7.50 2.65 2.29
CA ALA A 18 -8.90 2.63 1.87
C ALA A 18 -9.15 1.68 0.69
N ALA A 19 -8.29 1.74 -0.35
CA ALA A 19 -8.42 0.89 -1.53
C ALA A 19 -8.26 -0.60 -1.18
N VAL A 20 -7.26 -0.92 -0.36
CA VAL A 20 -7.04 -2.28 0.14
C VAL A 20 -8.19 -2.72 1.02
N GLY A 21 -8.62 -1.89 1.97
CA GLY A 21 -9.75 -2.18 2.87
C GLY A 21 -11.04 -2.49 2.11
N ALA A 22 -11.30 -1.81 1.00
CA ALA A 22 -12.44 -2.12 0.14
C ALA A 22 -12.33 -3.50 -0.52
N VAL A 23 -11.15 -3.89 -1.00
CA VAL A 23 -10.92 -5.18 -1.68
C VAL A 23 -10.87 -6.36 -0.71
N VAL A 24 -10.44 -6.13 0.53
CA VAL A 24 -10.28 -7.18 1.54
C VAL A 24 -11.14 -6.95 2.79
N ALA A 25 -12.32 -6.33 2.62
CA ALA A 25 -13.23 -5.99 3.72
C ALA A 25 -13.57 -7.21 4.61
N ASP A 26 -13.68 -8.40 4.02
CA ASP A 26 -13.98 -9.65 4.73
C ASP A 26 -12.79 -10.23 5.52
N ARG A 27 -11.60 -9.62 5.44
CA ARG A 27 -10.35 -10.17 5.99
C ARG A 27 -9.86 -9.47 7.26
N GLY A 28 -10.75 -8.72 7.91
CA GLY A 28 -10.46 -7.98 9.13
C GLY A 28 -9.64 -6.71 8.88
N PRO A 29 -9.08 -6.08 9.94
CA PRO A 29 -8.51 -4.73 9.89
C PRO A 29 -7.09 -4.69 9.27
N ILE A 30 -6.92 -5.30 8.11
CA ILE A 30 -5.66 -5.33 7.35
C ILE A 30 -5.24 -3.93 6.92
N ASP A 31 -6.21 -3.09 6.52
CA ASP A 31 -6.05 -1.69 6.16
C ASP A 31 -5.46 -0.85 7.29
N LEU A 32 -5.98 -1.00 8.51
CA LEU A 32 -5.53 -0.28 9.69
C LEU A 32 -4.10 -0.67 10.07
N ARG A 33 -3.80 -1.98 10.07
CA ARG A 33 -2.46 -2.49 10.38
C ARG A 33 -1.44 -2.05 9.33
N PHE A 34 -1.80 -2.07 8.05
CA PHE A 34 -0.98 -1.52 6.98
C PHE A 34 -0.66 -0.04 7.23
N ALA A 35 -1.69 0.76 7.52
CA ALA A 35 -1.51 2.20 7.74
C ALA A 35 -0.63 2.52 8.96
N VAL A 36 -0.66 1.68 10.00
CA VAL A 36 0.25 1.80 11.15
C VAL A 36 1.69 1.50 10.72
N VAL A 37 1.94 0.34 10.12
CA VAL A 37 3.29 -0.07 9.70
C VAL A 37 3.90 0.94 8.71
N ALA A 38 3.10 1.41 7.75
CA ALA A 38 3.57 2.37 6.75
C ALA A 38 3.94 3.73 7.37
N ARG A 39 3.21 4.18 8.40
CA ARG A 39 3.52 5.44 9.10
C ARG A 39 4.73 5.33 10.01
N THR A 40 4.93 4.20 10.67
CA THR A 40 6.04 4.00 11.61
C THR A 40 7.35 3.65 10.92
N SER A 41 7.27 2.91 9.81
CA SER A 41 8.43 2.26 9.18
C SER A 41 8.60 2.63 7.70
N GLY A 42 7.73 3.49 7.17
CA GLY A 42 7.75 3.94 5.78
C GLY A 42 6.89 3.09 4.84
N LEU A 43 6.53 3.68 3.70
CA LEU A 43 5.61 3.09 2.72
C LEU A 43 6.07 1.71 2.22
N ALA A 44 7.37 1.56 1.89
CA ALA A 44 7.93 0.30 1.42
C ALA A 44 7.78 -0.84 2.47
N ALA A 45 8.02 -0.53 3.75
CA ALA A 45 7.82 -1.50 4.84
C ALA A 45 6.35 -1.90 4.98
N GLY A 46 5.43 -0.93 4.88
CA GLY A 46 3.99 -1.18 4.87
C GLY A 46 3.56 -2.09 3.71
N LEU A 47 4.05 -1.83 2.50
CA LEU A 47 3.74 -2.63 1.31
C LEU A 47 4.27 -4.07 1.44
N ARG A 48 5.52 -4.25 1.91
CA ARG A 48 6.07 -5.59 2.18
C ARG A 48 5.24 -6.36 3.20
N TRP A 49 4.86 -5.70 4.29
CA TRP A 49 3.99 -6.30 5.31
C TRP A 49 2.63 -6.72 4.71
N LEU A 50 2.00 -5.84 3.93
CA LEU A 50 0.70 -6.09 3.32
C LEU A 50 0.74 -7.27 2.35
N ILE A 51 1.76 -7.34 1.50
CA ILE A 51 1.98 -8.46 0.57
C ILE A 51 2.09 -9.78 1.33
N GLY A 52 2.83 -9.80 2.45
CA GLY A 52 2.95 -10.96 3.32
C GLY A 52 1.62 -11.37 3.94
N ALA A 53 0.89 -10.41 4.51
CA ALA A 53 -0.42 -10.65 5.14
C ALA A 53 -1.46 -11.21 4.14
N LEU A 54 -1.47 -10.68 2.91
CA LEU A 54 -2.36 -11.17 1.86
C LEU A 54 -1.99 -12.58 1.41
N ARG A 55 -0.71 -12.92 1.31
CA ARG A 55 -0.29 -14.29 0.95
C ARG A 55 -0.75 -15.34 1.97
N VAL A 56 -0.67 -15.04 3.26
CA VAL A 56 -1.08 -15.94 4.34
C VAL A 56 -2.59 -16.16 4.35
N THR A 57 -3.37 -15.14 4.00
CA THR A 57 -4.84 -15.18 4.06
C THR A 57 -5.50 -15.62 2.74
N GLY A 58 -4.73 -16.13 1.77
CA GLY A 58 -5.27 -16.54 0.45
C GLY A 58 -5.65 -15.33 -0.42
N GLY A 59 -4.80 -14.30 -0.44
CA GLY A 59 -4.92 -13.04 -1.20
C GLY A 59 -5.36 -13.19 -2.64
N VAL A 60 -6.10 -12.20 -3.15
CA VAL A 60 -6.36 -12.09 -4.59
C VAL A 60 -5.01 -11.97 -5.31
N VAL A 61 -4.66 -12.98 -6.13
CA VAL A 61 -3.36 -13.06 -6.81
C VAL A 61 -3.07 -11.78 -7.61
N GLY A 62 -4.08 -11.22 -8.26
CA GLY A 62 -4.00 -9.95 -8.98
C GLY A 62 -3.59 -8.77 -8.10
N LEU A 63 -4.19 -8.61 -6.91
CA LEU A 63 -3.84 -7.55 -5.97
C LEU A 63 -2.39 -7.70 -5.48
N VAL A 64 -1.96 -8.92 -5.17
CA VAL A 64 -0.58 -9.19 -4.74
C VAL A 64 0.43 -8.81 -5.82
N ALA A 65 0.13 -9.09 -7.10
CA ALA A 65 0.98 -8.71 -8.22
C ALA A 65 1.07 -7.17 -8.35
N VAL A 66 -0.05 -6.46 -8.26
CA VAL A 66 -0.07 -4.99 -8.32
C VAL A 66 0.71 -4.35 -7.17
N LEU A 67 0.54 -4.86 -5.94
CA LEU A 67 1.27 -4.37 -4.76
C LEU A 67 2.77 -4.62 -4.87
N ARG A 68 3.20 -5.71 -5.51
CA ARG A 68 4.63 -5.96 -5.78
C ARG A 68 5.21 -4.96 -6.77
N GLY A 69 4.51 -4.67 -7.87
CA GLY A 69 4.93 -3.64 -8.82
C GLY A 69 5.01 -2.27 -8.16
N LEU A 70 4.07 -1.95 -7.27
CA LEU A 70 4.12 -0.72 -6.48
C LEU A 70 5.32 -0.67 -5.53
N LEU A 71 5.62 -1.79 -4.87
CA LEU A 71 6.78 -1.89 -3.99
C LEU A 71 8.10 -1.66 -4.76
N GLU A 72 8.27 -2.30 -5.91
CA GLU A 72 9.44 -2.09 -6.78
C GLU A 72 9.58 -0.63 -7.22
N ALA A 73 8.46 0.01 -7.60
CA ALA A 73 8.46 1.43 -7.96
C ALA A 73 8.91 2.33 -6.80
N VAL A 74 8.39 2.08 -5.59
CA VAL A 74 8.76 2.82 -4.38
C VAL A 74 10.22 2.59 -4.02
N GLU A 75 10.72 1.36 -4.09
CA GLU A 75 12.10 1.00 -3.78
C GLU A 75 13.10 1.56 -4.81
N SER A 76 12.70 1.62 -6.08
CA SER A 76 13.51 2.17 -7.17
C SER A 76 13.52 3.70 -7.20
N GLY A 77 12.80 4.35 -6.28
CA GLY A 77 12.67 5.81 -6.23
C GLY A 77 11.94 6.39 -7.44
N GLU A 78 11.01 5.63 -8.03
CA GLU A 78 10.20 6.13 -9.13
C GLU A 78 9.48 7.43 -8.77
N SER A 79 9.18 8.21 -9.80
CA SER A 79 8.47 9.46 -9.62
C SER A 79 7.15 9.23 -8.89
N ARG A 80 6.84 10.10 -7.93
CA ARG A 80 5.58 10.13 -7.19
C ARG A 80 4.33 10.08 -8.09
N ARG A 81 4.42 10.59 -9.31
CA ARG A 81 3.34 10.53 -10.32
C ARG A 81 3.00 9.08 -10.70
N THR A 82 4.00 8.21 -10.80
CA THR A 82 3.80 6.81 -11.14
C THR A 82 3.15 6.06 -9.99
N VAL A 83 3.62 6.26 -8.76
CA VAL A 83 3.02 5.71 -7.53
C VAL A 83 1.53 6.08 -7.44
N LEU A 84 1.19 7.35 -7.66
CA LEU A 84 -0.22 7.80 -7.64
C LEU A 84 -1.07 7.21 -8.77
N ARG A 85 -0.51 6.99 -9.96
CA ARG A 85 -1.23 6.31 -11.06
C ARG A 85 -1.55 4.87 -10.69
N VAL A 86 -0.59 4.14 -10.11
CA VAL A 86 -0.81 2.75 -9.69
C VAL A 86 -1.90 2.67 -8.62
N ILE A 87 -1.92 3.60 -7.67
CA ILE A 87 -3.00 3.70 -6.66
C ILE A 87 -4.36 3.90 -7.33
N ALA A 88 -4.44 4.80 -8.32
CA ALA A 88 -5.69 5.01 -9.06
C ALA A 88 -6.15 3.75 -9.82
N VAL A 89 -5.23 2.92 -10.31
CA VAL A 89 -5.56 1.62 -10.94
C VAL A 89 -6.12 0.64 -9.90
N ILE A 90 -5.55 0.58 -8.69
CA ILE A 90 -6.08 -0.26 -7.60
C ILE A 90 -7.48 0.23 -7.20
N GLU A 91 -7.70 1.54 -7.08
CA GLU A 91 -9.01 2.13 -6.79
C GLU A 91 -10.05 1.82 -7.89
N ALA A 92 -9.63 1.77 -9.16
CA ALA A 92 -10.49 1.50 -10.31
C ALA A 92 -10.78 0.00 -10.53
N ALA A 93 -10.00 -0.89 -9.93
CA ALA A 93 -10.22 -2.34 -10.00
C ALA A 93 -11.31 -2.86 -9.04
N ARG A 94 -12.04 -1.94 -8.38
CA ARG A 94 -13.21 -2.21 -7.54
C ARG A 94 -14.37 -2.82 -8.33
#